data_AF-M7X1P2-F1
#
_entry.id   AF-M7X1P2-F1
#
_cell.length_a   1.000
_cell.length_b   1.000
_cell.length_c   1.000
_cell.angle_alpha   90.00
_cell.angle_beta   90.00
_cell.angle_gamma   90.00
#
_symmetry.space_group_name_H-M   'P 1'
#
loop_
_entity.id
_entity.type
_entity.pdbx_description
1 polymer ?
#
loop_
_entity_poly.entity_id
_entity_poly.type
_entity_poly.pdbx_seq_one_letter_code
_entity_poly.pdbx_strand_id
1 'polypeptide(L)'
;MASTKPSYSLIKGTEKQYTITTTISSDHLINVSITQYSDTQTMLICLSDCGCFSQWVVCTQTSTELRFGKSNSQNPFPTALSRQLFSLLGGVETLIVAIGIRNPSPEKLKLIASSIQRVLSSALHDISQQLPHLN
;
A
#
# COMPACT_ATOMS: atom_id res chain seq x y z
N MET A 1 23.33 9.02 -8.78
CA MET A 1 23.06 8.60 -7.38
C MET A 1 22.75 7.12 -7.41
N ALA A 2 23.49 6.29 -6.68
CA ALA A 2 23.19 4.86 -6.57
C ALA A 2 21.76 4.71 -6.03
N SER A 3 20.85 4.16 -6.84
CA SER A 3 19.50 3.83 -6.37
C SER A 3 19.66 2.68 -5.39
N THR A 4 19.76 2.99 -4.10
CA THR A 4 19.75 1.97 -3.05
C THR A 4 18.40 1.26 -3.12
N LYS A 5 18.43 -0.06 -3.30
CA LYS A 5 17.25 -0.93 -3.30
C LYS A 5 16.43 -0.63 -2.04
N PRO A 6 15.10 -0.42 -2.15
CA PRO A 6 14.27 -0.19 -0.98
C PRO A 6 14.33 -1.40 -0.04
N SER A 7 14.35 -1.15 1.27
CA SER A 7 14.31 -2.22 2.27
C SER A 7 12.87 -2.70 2.45
N TYR A 8 12.64 -3.98 2.23
CA TYR A 8 11.38 -4.66 2.50
C TYR A 8 11.65 -6.14 2.79
N SER A 9 10.69 -6.79 3.43
CA SER A 9 10.63 -8.25 3.54
C SER A 9 9.49 -8.76 2.68
N LEU A 10 9.71 -9.91 2.05
CA LEU A 10 8.72 -10.58 1.22
C LEU A 10 8.43 -11.95 1.84
N ILE A 11 7.15 -12.21 2.12
CA ILE A 11 6.68 -13.48 2.69
C ILE A 11 5.64 -14.04 1.72
N LYS A 12 5.91 -15.23 1.18
CA LYS A 12 4.89 -16.02 0.45
C LYS A 12 3.95 -16.62 1.49
N GLY A 13 2.67 -16.26 1.39
CA GLY A 13 1.61 -16.84 2.21
C GLY A 13 1.18 -18.16 1.60
N THR A 14 0.00 -18.17 0.99
CA THR A 14 -0.46 -19.29 0.16
C THR A 14 0.18 -19.25 -1.24
N GLU A 15 -0.11 -20.25 -2.08
CA GLU A 15 0.31 -20.25 -3.50
C GLU A 15 -0.12 -18.99 -4.28
N LYS A 16 -1.16 -18.31 -3.80
CA LYS A 16 -1.83 -17.18 -4.44
C LYS A 16 -1.69 -15.87 -3.66
N GLN A 17 -0.83 -15.84 -2.64
CA GLN A 17 -0.73 -14.70 -1.75
C GLN A 17 0.73 -14.34 -1.45
N TYR A 18 1.05 -13.06 -1.62
CA TYR A 18 2.33 -12.49 -1.19
C TYR A 18 2.05 -11.33 -0.25
N THR A 19 2.86 -11.24 0.80
CA THR A 19 2.87 -10.10 1.71
C THR A 19 4.23 -9.43 1.69
N ILE A 20 4.23 -8.13 1.43
CA ILE A 20 5.40 -7.27 1.44
C ILE A 20 5.30 -6.37 2.66
N THR A 21 6.31 -6.38 3.52
CA THR A 21 6.38 -5.48 4.68
C THR A 21 7.54 -4.52 4.55
N THR A 22 7.31 -3.25 4.87
CA THR A 22 8.35 -2.21 4.83
C THR A 22 8.05 -1.14 5.89
N THR A 23 9.03 -0.30 6.17
CA THR A 23 8.88 0.86 7.03
C THR A 23 9.30 2.11 6.26
N ILE A 24 8.46 3.14 6.30
CA ILE A 24 8.73 4.44 5.68
C ILE A 24 9.20 5.39 6.77
N SER A 25 10.37 6.00 6.57
CA SER A 25 10.89 7.04 7.46
C SER A 25 10.20 8.37 7.15
N SER A 26 9.43 8.88 8.11
CA SER A 26 8.83 10.22 8.09
C SER A 26 9.16 10.94 9.41
N ASP A 27 8.31 11.87 9.86
CA ASP A 27 8.30 12.39 11.24
C ASP A 27 8.14 11.26 12.28
N HIS A 28 7.36 10.24 11.92
CA HIS A 28 7.24 8.97 12.63
C HIS A 28 7.49 7.81 11.67
N LEU A 29 7.95 6.67 12.20
CA LEU A 29 8.05 5.44 11.41
C LEU A 29 6.66 4.95 11.02
N ILE A 30 6.42 4.80 9.73
CA ILE A 30 5.17 4.28 9.19
C ILE A 30 5.40 2.82 8.83
N ASN A 31 4.74 1.92 9.54
CA ASN A 31 4.75 0.50 9.20
C ASN A 31 3.77 0.25 8.07
N VAL A 32 4.20 -0.47 7.04
CA VAL A 32 3.40 -0.79 5.87
C VAL A 32 3.41 -2.30 5.61
N SER A 33 2.23 -2.85 5.38
CA SER A 33 2.05 -4.22 4.88
C SER A 33 1.18 -4.17 3.62
N ILE A 34 1.65 -4.81 2.56
CA ILE A 34 0.95 -4.91 1.28
C ILE A 34 0.72 -6.38 0.99
N THR A 35 -0.54 -6.78 0.91
CA THR A 35 -0.93 -8.16 0.63
C THR A 35 -1.69 -8.21 -0.68
N GLN A 36 -1.20 -9.02 -1.62
CA GLN A 36 -1.89 -9.28 -2.89
C GLN A 36 -2.58 -10.64 -2.84
N TYR A 37 -3.85 -10.68 -3.25
CA TYR A 37 -4.63 -11.90 -3.43
C TYR A 37 -4.79 -12.15 -4.94
N SER A 38 -4.11 -13.17 -5.46
CA SER A 38 -4.01 -13.39 -6.91
C SER A 38 -5.28 -13.95 -7.54
N ASP A 39 -6.22 -14.46 -6.74
CA ASP A 39 -7.49 -15.04 -7.17
C ASP A 39 -8.60 -13.99 -7.35
N THR A 40 -8.52 -12.88 -6.63
CA THR A 40 -9.59 -11.87 -6.55
C THR A 40 -9.19 -10.52 -7.13
N GLN A 41 -8.01 -10.43 -7.77
CA GLN A 41 -7.40 -9.16 -8.24
C GLN A 41 -7.47 -8.05 -7.17
N THR A 42 -7.42 -8.47 -5.90
CA THR A 42 -7.60 -7.59 -4.75
C THR A 42 -6.27 -7.38 -4.06
N MET A 43 -5.99 -6.14 -3.69
CA MET A 43 -4.83 -5.80 -2.89
C MET A 43 -5.27 -5.13 -1.59
N LEU A 44 -4.64 -5.50 -0.49
CA LEU A 44 -4.80 -4.86 0.81
C LEU A 44 -3.51 -4.14 1.18
N ILE A 45 -3.59 -2.85 1.46
CA ILE A 45 -2.47 -2.05 1.98
C ILE A 45 -2.84 -1.55 3.37
N CYS A 46 -2.09 -1.99 4.37
CA CYS A 46 -2.20 -1.49 5.73
C CYS A 46 -1.03 -0.55 6.00
N LEU A 47 -1.30 0.67 6.47
CA LEU A 47 -0.27 1.61 6.89
C LEU A 47 -0.62 2.31 8.20
N SER A 48 0.34 2.37 9.12
CA SER A 48 0.13 3.01 10.43
C SER A 48 1.42 3.59 11.02
N ASP A 49 1.31 4.78 11.60
CA ASP A 49 2.36 5.41 12.42
C ASP A 49 2.03 5.42 13.92
N CYS A 50 0.87 4.88 14.28
CA CYS A 50 0.32 4.93 15.64
C CYS A 50 -0.04 3.54 16.20
N GLY A 51 0.18 2.47 15.44
CA GLY A 51 -0.08 1.09 15.87
C GLY A 51 -1.55 0.66 15.81
N CYS A 52 -2.45 1.49 15.28
CA CYS A 52 -3.85 1.14 15.04
C CYS A 52 -4.31 1.60 13.65
N PHE A 53 -5.49 1.16 13.21
CA PHE A 53 -6.15 1.66 11.99
C PHE A 53 -7.45 2.37 12.38
N SER A 54 -7.58 3.62 11.97
CA SER A 54 -8.76 4.45 12.26
C SER A 54 -9.66 4.62 11.05
N GLN A 55 -9.17 4.31 9.84
CA GLN A 55 -9.86 4.56 8.58
C GLN A 55 -9.64 3.42 7.59
N TRP A 56 -10.69 3.03 6.88
CA TRP A 56 -10.62 2.01 5.82
C TRP A 56 -11.24 2.56 4.55
N VAL A 57 -10.49 2.50 3.46
CA VAL A 57 -10.92 2.97 2.15
C VAL A 57 -10.94 1.79 1.19
N VAL A 58 -12.03 1.66 0.44
CA VAL A 58 -12.12 0.75 -0.70
C VAL A 58 -12.05 1.58 -1.97
N CYS A 59 -11.15 1.21 -2.87
CA CYS A 59 -10.89 1.90 -4.11
C CYS A 59 -11.02 0.90 -5.26
N THR A 60 -11.88 1.21 -6.21
CA THR A 60 -12.07 0.48 -7.46
C THR A 60 -11.77 1.39 -8.63
N GLN A 61 -11.88 0.89 -9.86
CA GLN A 61 -11.70 1.71 -11.07
C GLN A 61 -12.63 2.94 -11.10
N THR A 62 -13.85 2.83 -10.58
CA THR A 62 -14.88 3.88 -10.68
C THR A 62 -15.21 4.57 -9.36
N SER A 63 -14.86 3.99 -8.20
CA SER A 63 -15.23 4.56 -6.89
C SER A 63 -14.09 4.56 -5.87
N THR A 64 -14.09 5.56 -4.99
CA THR A 64 -13.27 5.58 -3.77
C THR A 64 -14.18 5.88 -2.60
N GLU A 65 -14.29 4.93 -1.68
CA GLU A 65 -15.26 4.97 -0.60
C GLU A 65 -14.59 4.74 0.74
N LEU A 66 -14.78 5.67 1.67
CA LEU A 66 -14.41 5.46 3.07
C LEU A 66 -15.46 4.54 3.71
N ARG A 67 -15.10 3.28 3.99
CA ARG A 67 -15.98 2.25 4.58
C ARG A 67 -15.94 2.22 6.10
N PHE A 68 -14.86 2.71 6.71
CA PHE A 68 -14.74 2.85 8.17
C PHE A 68 -13.98 4.13 8.52
N GLY A 69 -14.34 4.73 9.66
CA GLY A 69 -13.72 5.95 10.18
C GLY A 69 -14.48 7.22 9.83
N LYS A 70 -14.02 8.36 10.36
CA LYS A 70 -14.65 9.65 10.11
C LYS A 70 -14.19 10.20 8.75
N SER A 71 -15.15 10.53 7.89
CA SER A 71 -14.93 11.37 6.71
C SER A 71 -14.92 12.82 7.18
N ASN A 72 -13.85 13.55 6.91
CA ASN A 72 -13.85 14.99 7.06
C ASN A 72 -13.65 15.57 5.67
N SER A 73 -14.64 16.30 5.14
CA SER A 73 -14.56 16.90 3.80
C SER A 73 -13.37 17.86 3.66
N GLN A 74 -12.87 18.40 4.78
CA GLN A 74 -11.68 19.24 4.84
C GLN A 74 -10.36 18.45 4.79
N ASN A 75 -10.38 17.13 5.00
CA ASN A 75 -9.19 16.28 5.01
C ASN A 75 -9.41 15.00 4.19
N PRO A 76 -9.33 15.10 2.86
CA PRO A 76 -9.50 13.97 1.95
C PRO A 76 -8.27 13.04 1.92
N PHE A 77 -7.33 13.16 2.87
CA PHE A 77 -6.08 12.40 2.85
C PHE A 77 -6.28 10.89 2.65
N PRO A 78 -7.18 10.19 3.36
CA PRO A 78 -7.35 8.75 3.21
C PRO A 78 -7.77 8.37 1.80
N THR A 79 -8.78 9.04 1.26
CA THR A 79 -9.32 8.76 -0.08
C THR A 79 -8.34 9.19 -1.17
N ALA A 80 -7.66 10.32 -1.01
CA ALA A 80 -6.64 10.80 -1.93
C ALA A 80 -5.43 9.86 -1.99
N LEU A 81 -4.94 9.41 -0.82
CA LEU A 81 -3.86 8.43 -0.75
C LEU A 81 -4.26 7.11 -1.41
N SER A 82 -5.44 6.57 -1.07
CA SER A 82 -5.91 5.31 -1.66
C SER A 82 -6.10 5.41 -3.17
N ARG A 83 -6.60 6.54 -3.69
CA ARG A 83 -6.74 6.76 -5.13
C ARG A 83 -5.38 6.86 -5.82
N GLN A 84 -4.42 7.56 -5.21
CA GLN A 84 -3.07 7.63 -5.75
C GLN A 84 -2.38 6.26 -5.75
N LEU A 85 -2.48 5.49 -4.66
CA LEU A 85 -1.96 4.13 -4.59
C LEU A 85 -2.61 3.23 -5.64
N PHE A 86 -3.93 3.28 -5.79
CA PHE A 86 -4.65 2.50 -6.81
C PHE A 86 -4.15 2.81 -8.23
N SER A 87 -3.89 4.09 -8.55
CA SER A 87 -3.38 4.47 -9.87
C SER A 87 -1.99 3.91 -10.21
N LEU A 88 -1.24 3.46 -9.20
CA LEU A 88 0.08 2.85 -9.35
C LEU A 88 -0.01 1.32 -9.54
N LEU A 89 -1.16 0.72 -9.25
CA LEU A 89 -1.37 -0.72 -9.25
C LEU A 89 -2.01 -1.14 -10.58
N GLY A 90 -1.18 -1.60 -11.53
CA GLY A 90 -1.68 -2.23 -12.75
C GLY A 90 -2.30 -3.60 -12.47
N GLY A 91 -3.48 -3.87 -13.04
CA GLY A 91 -4.15 -5.18 -12.93
C GLY A 91 -4.80 -5.49 -11.58
N VAL A 92 -4.97 -4.48 -10.71
CA VAL A 92 -5.75 -4.59 -9.47
C VAL A 92 -7.14 -4.00 -9.73
N GLU A 93 -8.19 -4.80 -9.50
CA GLU A 93 -9.58 -4.36 -9.62
C GLU A 93 -10.07 -3.66 -8.35
N THR A 94 -9.64 -4.16 -7.19
CA THR A 94 -10.04 -3.65 -5.88
C THR A 94 -8.83 -3.44 -4.99
N LEU A 95 -8.65 -2.22 -4.49
CA LEU A 95 -7.69 -1.89 -3.45
C LEU A 95 -8.43 -1.56 -2.16
N ILE A 96 -8.05 -2.24 -1.08
CA ILE A 96 -8.47 -1.92 0.28
C ILE A 96 -7.27 -1.26 0.97
N VAL A 97 -7.48 -0.12 1.61
CA VAL A 97 -6.44 0.58 2.36
C VAL A 97 -6.89 0.82 3.79
N ALA A 98 -6.19 0.21 4.75
CA ALA A 98 -6.36 0.47 6.18
C ALA A 98 -5.31 1.48 6.65
N ILE A 99 -5.76 2.58 7.25
CA ILE A 99 -4.95 3.78 7.49
C ILE A 99 -5.02 4.15 8.97
N GLY A 100 -3.85 4.36 9.57
CA GLY A 100 -3.68 4.94 10.91
C GLY A 100 -2.53 5.94 10.91
N ILE A 101 -2.76 7.11 10.33
CA ILE A 101 -1.73 8.15 10.19
C ILE A 101 -2.09 9.36 11.03
N ARG A 102 -1.16 9.80 11.89
CA ARG A 102 -1.27 11.04 12.65
C ARG A 102 -0.84 12.22 11.80
N ASN A 103 -1.46 13.37 12.04
CA ASN A 103 -1.10 14.65 11.40
C ASN A 103 -0.93 14.52 9.87
N PRO A 104 -1.99 14.12 9.14
CA PRO A 104 -1.93 13.97 7.69
C PRO A 104 -1.57 15.31 7.02
N SER A 105 -0.70 15.25 6.01
CA SER A 105 -0.29 16.40 5.21
C SER A 105 -0.07 16.02 3.74
N PRO A 106 -0.09 16.98 2.80
CA PRO A 106 0.25 16.72 1.40
C PRO A 106 1.65 16.13 1.20
N GLU A 107 2.62 16.54 2.01
CA GLU A 107 4.01 16.04 1.96
C GLU A 107 4.07 14.58 2.42
N LYS A 108 3.40 14.26 3.52
CA LYS A 108 3.30 12.88 4.03
C LYS A 108 2.60 11.97 3.01
N LEU A 109 1.57 12.46 2.32
CA LEU A 109 0.89 11.74 1.24
C LEU A 109 1.84 11.41 0.09
N LYS A 110 2.57 12.41 -0.43
CA LYS A 110 3.56 12.22 -1.51
C LYS A 110 4.67 11.25 -1.11
N LEU A 111 5.18 11.37 0.11
CA LEU A 111 6.21 10.49 0.67
C LEU A 111 5.71 9.04 0.72
N ILE A 112 4.53 8.80 1.28
CA ILE A 112 3.96 7.45 1.40
C ILE A 112 3.76 6.85 0.01
N ALA A 113 3.09 7.57 -0.90
CA ALA A 113 2.79 7.06 -2.23
C ALA A 113 4.06 6.70 -3.02
N SER A 114 5.07 7.59 -3.03
CA SER A 114 6.33 7.34 -3.73
C SER A 114 7.15 6.21 -3.11
N SER A 115 7.14 6.07 -1.79
CA SER A 115 7.84 4.99 -1.08
C SER A 115 7.19 3.64 -1.36
N ILE A 116 5.87 3.55 -1.29
CA ILE A 116 5.11 2.34 -1.61
C ILE A 116 5.32 1.97 -3.08
N GLN A 117 5.29 2.94 -4.00
CA GLN A 117 5.59 2.70 -5.42
C GLN A 117 6.94 2.02 -5.61
N ARG A 118 8.01 2.57 -5.02
CA ARG A 118 9.37 2.03 -5.13
C ARG A 118 9.46 0.61 -4.56
N VAL A 119 8.83 0.37 -3.41
CA VAL A 119 8.81 -0.94 -2.76
C VAL A 119 8.07 -1.95 -3.63
N LEU A 120 6.87 -1.61 -4.11
CA LEU A 120 6.09 -2.47 -4.99
C LEU A 120 6.83 -2.81 -6.29
N SER A 121 7.39 -1.81 -6.98
CA SER A 121 8.13 -2.06 -8.22
C SER A 121 9.32 -2.99 -7.99
N SER A 122 10.05 -2.85 -6.87
CA SER A 122 11.15 -3.76 -6.55
C SER A 122 10.67 -5.15 -6.15
N ALA A 123 9.63 -5.25 -5.32
CA ALA A 123 9.12 -6.53 -4.83
C ALA A 123 8.46 -7.35 -5.93
N LEU A 124 7.69 -6.72 -6.82
CA LEU A 124 7.11 -7.39 -7.99
C LEU A 124 8.19 -7.88 -8.95
N HIS A 125 9.29 -7.13 -9.11
CA HIS A 125 10.44 -7.61 -9.86
C HIS A 125 11.05 -8.87 -9.21
N ASP A 126 11.31 -8.85 -7.91
CA ASP A 126 11.83 -10.02 -7.18
C ASP A 126 10.89 -11.24 -7.28
N ILE A 127 9.57 -11.06 -7.14
CA ILE A 127 8.58 -12.14 -7.32
C ILE A 127 8.64 -12.71 -8.75
N SER A 128 8.72 -11.84 -9.75
CA SER A 128 8.78 -12.26 -11.17
C SER A 128 10.01 -13.10 -11.49
N GLN A 129 11.14 -12.88 -10.78
CA GLN A 129 12.36 -13.67 -10.93
C GLN A 129 12.30 -15.01 -10.20
N GLN A 130 11.42 -15.18 -9.21
CA GLN A 130 11.22 -16.44 -8.48
C GLN A 130 10.26 -17.40 -9.19
N LEU A 131 9.33 -16.87 -9.99
CA LEU A 131 8.32 -17.64 -10.75
C LEU A 131 8.86 -18.63 -11.81
N PRO A 132 10.01 -18.41 -12.51
CA PRO A 132 10.56 -19.37 -13.47
C PRO A 132 11.02 -20.70 -12.85
N HIS A 133 11.14 -20.78 -11.52
CA HIS A 133 11.60 -21.96 -10.79
C HIS A 133 10.47 -22.75 -10.11
N LEU A 134 9.20 -22.45 -10.41
CA LEU A 134 8.01 -23.04 -9.78
C LEU A 134 7.17 -23.92 -10.73
N ASN A 135 7.70 -24.29 -11.90
CA ASN A 135 7.10 -25.30 -12.80
C ASN A 135 7.81 -26.65 -12.66
#